data_AF-A0A959FAY0-F1
#
_entry.id   AF-A0A959FAY0-F1
#
_cell.length_a   1.000
_cell.length_b   1.000
_cell.length_c   1.000
_cell.angle_alpha   90.00
_cell.angle_beta   90.00
_cell.angle_gamma   90.00
#
_symmetry.space_group_name_H-M   'P 1'
#
loop_
_entity.id
_entity.type
_entity.pdbx_description
1 polymer ?
#
loop_
_entity_poly.entity_id
_entity_poly.type
_entity_poly.pdbx_seq_one_letter_code
_entity_poly.pdbx_strand_id
1 'polypeptide(L)'
;MEIEAYIVKMRRLIAGHQLEKAIEELKKVLNGNDLYNDILQISSRYHALEKNKRGGLRLDEKIDIERNKISDSLLSLVSELESSVKNGLDENIKSQLE
;
A
#
# COMPACT_ATOMS: atom_id res chain seq x y z
N MET A 1 8.49 6.16 -15.40
CA MET A 1 7.29 5.27 -15.39
C MET A 1 6.03 6.09 -15.16
N GLU A 2 5.14 6.16 -16.15
CA GLU A 2 3.89 6.94 -16.00
C GLU A 2 3.07 6.54 -14.76
N ILE A 3 2.49 7.54 -14.08
CA ILE A 3 1.68 7.34 -12.86
C ILE A 3 0.58 6.30 -13.08
N GLU A 4 -0.08 6.30 -14.24
CA GLU A 4 -1.14 5.35 -14.55
C GLU A 4 -0.62 3.91 -14.56
N ALA A 5 0.55 3.68 -15.15
CA ALA A 5 1.21 2.37 -15.14
C ALA A 5 1.59 1.96 -13.71
N TYR A 6 2.02 2.91 -12.87
CA TYR A 6 2.32 2.65 -11.46
C TYR A 6 1.06 2.27 -10.66
N ILE A 7 -0.05 3.00 -10.82
CA ILE A 7 -1.33 2.69 -10.16
C ILE A 7 -1.82 1.29 -10.57
N VAL A 8 -1.75 0.95 -11.86
CA VAL A 8 -2.10 -0.38 -12.35
C VAL A 8 -1.19 -1.46 -11.75
N LYS A 9 0.12 -1.21 -11.66
CA LYS A 9 1.08 -2.11 -11.00
C LYS A 9 0.69 -2.34 -9.54
N MET A 10 0.38 -1.29 -8.77
CA MET A 10 0.00 -1.41 -7.37
C MET A 10 -1.29 -2.22 -7.19
N ARG A 11 -2.34 -1.95 -7.98
CA ARG A 11 -3.58 -2.74 -7.95
C ARG A 11 -3.34 -4.22 -8.25
N ARG A 12 -2.45 -4.54 -9.19
CA ARG A 12 -2.07 -5.92 -9.50
C ARG A 12 -1.33 -6.60 -8.35
N LEU A 13 -0.39 -5.91 -7.70
CA LEU A 13 0.32 -6.45 -6.54
C LEU A 13 -0.65 -6.75 -5.40
N ILE A 14 -1.59 -5.84 -5.11
CA ILE A 14 -2.56 -6.00 -4.03
C ILE A 14 -3.53 -7.16 -4.33
N ALA A 15 -4.11 -7.20 -5.53
CA ALA A 15 -5.00 -8.30 -5.95
C ALA A 15 -4.28 -9.67 -5.97
N GLY A 16 -2.98 -9.67 -6.27
CA GLY A 16 -2.11 -10.84 -6.23
C GLY A 16 -1.64 -11.23 -4.82
N HIS A 17 -2.16 -10.60 -3.75
CA HIS A 17 -1.74 -10.79 -2.36
C HIS A 17 -0.24 -10.53 -2.11
N GLN A 18 0.42 -9.78 -2.99
CA GLN A 18 1.83 -9.38 -2.86
C GLN A 18 1.95 -8.10 -2.01
N LEU A 19 1.35 -8.10 -0.82
CA LEU A 19 1.17 -6.90 0.01
C LEU A 19 2.49 -6.28 0.46
N GLU A 20 3.48 -7.10 0.83
CA GLU A 20 4.81 -6.59 1.21
C GLU A 20 5.48 -5.81 0.07
N LYS A 21 5.40 -6.33 -1.17
CA LYS A 21 5.94 -5.64 -2.34
C LYS A 21 5.20 -4.34 -2.60
N ALA A 22 3.86 -4.34 -2.49
CA ALA A 22 3.07 -3.13 -2.66
C ALA A 22 3.44 -2.07 -1.60
N ILE A 23 3.60 -2.48 -0.34
CA ILE A 23 3.98 -1.60 0.77
C ILE A 23 5.36 -0.97 0.53
N GLU A 24 6.36 -1.76 0.17
CA GLU A 24 7.72 -1.24 -0.04
C GLU A 24 7.81 -0.32 -1.26
N GLU A 25 7.06 -0.60 -2.33
CA GLU A 25 7.01 0.29 -3.49
C GLU A 25 6.29 1.61 -3.17
N LEU A 26 5.19 1.57 -2.41
CA LEU A 26 4.47 2.77 -1.99
C LEU A 26 5.30 3.61 -1.01
N LYS A 27 6.02 3.00 -0.06
CA LYS A 27 6.90 3.73 0.86
C LYS A 27 7.98 4.54 0.14
N LYS A 28 8.55 4.01 -0.95
CA LYS A 28 9.56 4.74 -1.74
C LYS A 28 8.95 5.98 -2.39
N VAL A 29 7.80 5.83 -3.02
CA VAL A 29 7.13 6.88 -3.80
C VAL A 29 6.44 7.93 -2.93
N LEU A 30 5.94 7.51 -1.78
CA LEU A 30 5.31 8.41 -0.82
C LEU A 30 6.34 9.08 0.12
N ASN A 31 7.63 8.83 -0.03
CA ASN A 31 8.63 9.41 0.86
C ASN A 31 8.64 10.95 0.73
N GLY A 32 8.33 11.64 1.85
CA GLY A 32 8.18 13.09 1.88
C GLY A 32 6.80 13.61 1.43
N ASN A 33 5.82 12.73 1.23
CA ASN A 33 4.42 13.09 0.95
C ASN A 33 3.53 12.93 2.20
N ASP A 34 2.39 13.62 2.24
CA ASP A 34 1.46 13.58 3.37
C ASP A 34 0.88 12.18 3.62
N LEU A 35 0.72 11.37 2.56
CA LEU A 35 0.25 9.99 2.63
C LEU A 35 1.33 9.02 3.16
N TYR A 36 2.56 9.48 3.40
CA TYR A 36 3.64 8.64 3.92
C TYR A 36 3.29 8.02 5.27
N ASN A 37 2.63 8.78 6.14
CA ASN A 37 2.25 8.30 7.46
C ASN A 37 1.23 7.16 7.38
N ASP A 38 0.32 7.21 6.40
CA ASP A 38 -0.69 6.19 6.22
C ASP A 38 -0.05 4.88 5.75
N ILE A 39 0.92 4.93 4.84
CA ILE A 39 1.64 3.72 4.42
C ILE A 39 2.48 3.12 5.56
N LEU A 40 3.04 3.95 6.45
CA LEU A 40 3.74 3.45 7.65
C LEU A 40 2.79 2.70 8.60
N GLN A 41 1.57 3.22 8.82
CA GLN A 41 0.56 2.55 9.64
C GLN A 41 0.13 1.21 9.04
N ILE A 42 -0.10 1.18 7.73
CA ILE A 42 -0.46 -0.05 7.00
C ILE A 42 0.70 -1.07 7.09
N SER A 43 1.95 -0.63 6.90
CA SER A 43 3.14 -1.46 7.03
C SER A 43 3.24 -2.10 8.42
N SER A 44 3.02 -1.32 9.48
CA SER A 44 3.02 -1.81 10.86
C SER A 44 1.96 -2.90 11.08
N ARG A 45 0.73 -2.67 10.59
CA ARG A 45 -0.36 -3.66 10.66
C ARG A 45 -0.02 -4.95 9.92
N TYR A 46 0.60 -4.85 8.74
CA TYR A 46 1.05 -6.01 7.97
C TYR A 46 2.13 -6.82 8.71
N HIS A 47 3.16 -6.17 9.24
CA HIS A 47 4.20 -6.86 9.98
C HIS A 47 3.67 -7.51 11.27
N ALA A 48 2.71 -6.88 11.96
CA ALA A 48 2.04 -7.49 13.10
C ALA A 48 1.24 -8.75 12.70
N LEU A 49 0.53 -8.70 11.58
CA LEU A 49 -0.18 -9.86 11.03
C LEU A 49 0.78 -11.02 10.71
N GLU A 50 1.88 -10.73 9.99
CA GLU A 50 2.88 -11.73 9.62
C GLU A 50 3.60 -12.32 10.84
N LYS A 51 3.88 -11.51 11.87
CA LYS A 51 4.40 -11.99 13.15
C LYS A 51 3.42 -12.93 13.83
N ASN A 52 2.13 -12.57 13.89
CA ASN A 52 1.10 -13.40 14.51
C ASN A 52 0.87 -14.72 13.75
N LYS A 53 0.94 -14.69 12.42
CA LYS A 53 0.88 -15.86 11.56
C LYS A 53 2.03 -16.82 11.85
N ARG A 54 3.27 -16.32 11.88
CA ARG A 54 4.46 -17.14 12.19
C ARG A 54 4.44 -17.73 13.60
N GLY A 55 3.84 -17.02 14.56
CA GLY A 55 3.69 -17.49 15.94
C GLY A 55 2.58 -18.51 16.15
N GLY A 56 1.78 -18.84 15.13
CA GLY A 56 0.62 -19.73 15.27
C GLY A 56 -0.48 -19.16 16.18
N LEU A 57 -0.48 -17.84 16.42
CA LEU A 57 -1.31 -17.20 17.45
C LEU A 57 -2.74 -16.89 16.96
N ARG A 58 -3.08 -17.15 15.69
CA ARG A 58 -4.38 -16.84 15.08
C ARG A 58 -4.88 -17.97 14.19
N LEU A 59 -6.19 -18.22 14.27
CA LEU A 59 -6.93 -19.06 13.31
C LEU A 59 -6.81 -18.47 11.90
N ASP A 60 -6.69 -19.31 10.88
CA ASP A 60 -6.48 -18.91 9.48
C ASP A 60 -7.56 -17.92 9.00
N GLU A 61 -8.82 -18.12 9.38
CA GLU A 61 -9.92 -17.21 9.06
C GLU A 61 -9.68 -15.77 9.57
N LYS A 62 -9.12 -15.62 10.77
CA LYS A 62 -8.77 -14.30 11.32
C LYS A 62 -7.59 -13.68 10.59
N ILE A 63 -6.68 -14.49 10.06
CA ILE A 63 -5.54 -14.01 9.27
C ILE A 63 -6.03 -13.46 7.93
N ASP A 64 -6.95 -14.16 7.27
CA ASP A 64 -7.47 -13.76 5.97
C ASP A 64 -8.34 -12.50 6.07
N ILE A 65 -9.18 -12.39 7.11
CA ILE A 65 -9.95 -11.15 7.37
C ILE A 65 -9.01 -9.94 7.53
N GLU A 66 -7.95 -10.10 8.33
CA GLU A 66 -7.00 -9.00 8.56
C GLU A 66 -6.17 -8.68 7.32
N ARG A 67 -5.83 -9.70 6.51
CA ARG A 67 -5.17 -9.49 5.21
C ARG A 67 -6.06 -8.71 4.25
N ASN A 68 -7.36 -9.02 4.20
CA ASN A 68 -8.32 -8.30 3.36
C ASN A 68 -8.45 -6.84 3.80
N LYS A 69 -8.57 -6.58 5.11
CA LYS A 69 -8.59 -5.20 5.63
C LYS A 69 -7.33 -4.40 5.26
N ILE A 70 -6.16 -5.04 5.26
CA ILE A 70 -4.90 -4.39 4.83
C ILE A 70 -4.94 -4.13 3.32
N SER A 71 -5.43 -5.09 2.53
CA SER A 71 -5.60 -4.95 1.08
C SER A 71 -6.53 -3.79 0.73
N ASP A 72 -7.66 -3.67 1.42
CA ASP A 72 -8.60 -2.56 1.26
C ASP A 72 -7.96 -1.22 1.63
N SER A 73 -7.21 -1.18 2.74
CA SER A 73 -6.48 0.04 3.16
C SER A 73 -5.45 0.48 2.10
N LEU A 74 -4.73 -0.47 1.50
CA LEU A 74 -3.79 -0.20 0.41
C LEU A 74 -4.50 0.30 -0.85
N LEU A 75 -5.66 -0.27 -1.20
CA LEU A 75 -6.43 0.18 -2.37
C LEU A 75 -7.00 1.58 -2.19
N SER A 76 -7.47 1.92 -0.99
CA SER A 76 -7.90 3.29 -0.65
C SER A 76 -6.75 4.27 -0.82
N LEU A 77 -5.59 3.97 -0.22
CA LEU A 77 -4.39 4.81 -0.33
C LEU A 77 -3.95 5.01 -1.79
N VAL A 78 -3.98 3.96 -2.61
CA VAL A 78 -3.66 4.05 -4.04
C VAL A 78 -4.67 4.94 -4.79
N SER A 79 -5.94 4.92 -4.39
CA SER A 79 -6.99 5.75 -5.00
C SER A 79 -6.88 7.22 -4.59
N GLU A 80 -6.49 7.49 -3.34
CA GLU A 80 -6.17 8.83 -2.85
C GLU A 80 -4.95 9.41 -3.57
N LEU A 81 -3.89 8.60 -3.74
CA LEU A 81 -2.71 8.95 -4.53
C LEU A 81 -3.09 9.31 -5.98
N GLU A 82 -3.88 8.46 -6.65
CA GLU A 82 -4.36 8.72 -8.01
C GLU A 82 -5.12 10.06 -8.09
N SER A 83 -5.92 10.37 -7.08
CA SER A 83 -6.70 11.60 -7.00
C SER A 83 -5.80 12.82 -6.76
N SER A 84 -4.84 12.74 -5.83
CA SER A 84 -3.90 13.84 -5.53
C SER A 84 -3.10 14.24 -6.78
N VAL A 85 -2.58 13.24 -7.50
CA VAL A 85 -1.77 13.46 -8.70
C VAL A 85 -2.60 14.07 -9.85
N LYS A 86 -3.85 13.60 -10.04
CA LYS A 86 -4.77 14.17 -11.05
C LYS A 86 -5.15 15.61 -10.75
N ASN A 87 -5.29 15.96 -9.48
CA ASN A 87 -5.62 17.32 -9.05
C ASN A 87 -4.40 18.26 -8.99
N GLY A 88 -3.20 17.77 -9.33
CA GLY A 88 -1.97 18.57 -9.34
C GLY A 88 -1.47 18.95 -7.94
N LEU A 89 -1.93 18.26 -6.90
CA LEU A 89 -1.58 18.57 -5.50
C LEU A 89 -0.22 18.00 -5.08
N ASP A 90 0.34 17.06 -5.87
CA ASP A 90 1.60 16.39 -5.55
C ASP A 90 2.55 16.27 -6.76
N GLU A 91 3.25 17.36 -7.07
CA GLU A 91 4.28 17.40 -8.12
C GLU A 91 5.52 16.55 -7.75
N ASN A 92 5.83 16.42 -6.46
CA ASN A 92 6.95 15.60 -5.98
C ASN A 92 6.79 14.12 -6.36
N ILE A 93 5.57 13.60 -6.34
CA ILE A 93 5.31 12.20 -6.68
C ILE A 93 5.41 11.97 -8.19
N LYS A 94 4.95 12.94 -9.01
CA LYS A 94 5.16 12.88 -10.46
C LYS A 94 6.66 12.81 -10.79
N SER A 95 7.47 13.65 -10.16
CA SER A 95 8.94 13.66 -10.36
C SER A 95 9.62 12.36 -9.91
N GLN A 96 9.12 11.66 -8.89
CA GLN A 96 9.66 10.37 -8.47
C GLN A 96 9.27 9.21 -9.39
N LEU A 97 8.20 9.39 -10.17
CA LEU A 97 7.67 8.37 -11.06
C LEU A 97 8.08 8.56 -12.51
N GLU A 98 8.39 9.78 -12.97
CA GLU A 98 8.94 10.06 -14.31
C GLU A 98 10.25 9.32 -14.57
#